data_AF-A1SS03-F1
#
_entry.id   AF-A1SS03-F1
#
_cell.length_a   1.000
_cell.length_b   1.000
_cell.length_c   1.000
_cell.angle_alpha   90.00
_cell.angle_beta   90.00
_cell.angle_gamma   90.00
#
_symmetry.space_group_name_H-M   'P 1'
#
loop_
_entity.id
_entity.type
_entity.pdbx_description
1 polymer ?
#
loop_
_entity_poly.entity_id
_entity_poly.type
_entity_poly.pdbx_seq_one_letter_code
_entity_poly.pdbx_strand_id
1 'polypeptide(L)'
;MNNKIDNKYTRINLPPIIKNNPVLFTQSLEINNRVAYHIMLTRRRSAIYHWLHRILAWGVPILSAFVTVLSSGNLESDFTKESEIINVVFYLSAVMTILTSIYSTVQPYERRIRAIKYANKLWHFHTEFPLGMEKLGKSISDETNVIKACTKYLCEKNDELTIIINDFNG
;
A
#
# COMPACT_ATOMS: atom_id res chain seq x y z
N MET A 1 -15.71 -3.82 10.81
CA MET A 1 -14.87 -4.84 10.14
C MET A 1 -13.63 -5.11 10.99
N ASN A 2 -13.59 -6.25 11.68
CA ASN A 2 -12.39 -6.69 12.41
C ASN A 2 -11.33 -7.12 11.39
N ASN A 3 -10.38 -6.23 11.07
CA ASN A 3 -9.18 -6.62 10.36
C ASN A 3 -8.33 -7.44 11.32
N LYS A 4 -8.52 -8.77 11.33
CA LYS A 4 -7.51 -9.68 11.87
C LYS A 4 -6.21 -9.39 11.12
N ILE A 5 -5.28 -8.72 11.79
CA ILE A 5 -3.91 -8.61 11.31
C ILE A 5 -3.40 -10.05 11.19
N ASP A 6 -2.93 -10.41 10.00
CA ASP A 6 -2.43 -11.75 9.73
C ASP A 6 -1.36 -12.11 10.78
N ASN A 7 -1.55 -13.25 11.44
CA ASN A 7 -0.70 -13.68 12.57
C ASN A 7 0.78 -13.87 12.17
N LYS A 8 1.08 -13.87 10.86
CA LYS A 8 2.42 -13.90 10.29
C LYS A 8 3.22 -12.62 10.55
N TYR A 9 2.55 -11.47 10.70
CA TYR A 9 3.21 -10.16 10.88
C TYR A 9 3.26 -9.71 12.35
N THR A 10 2.59 -10.42 13.26
CA THR A 10 2.51 -10.09 14.69
C THR A 10 3.47 -10.89 15.57
N ARG A 11 4.09 -11.95 15.05
CA ARG A 11 5.07 -12.75 15.81
C ARG A 11 6.39 -12.01 15.93
N ILE A 12 6.68 -11.49 17.12
CA ILE A 12 8.00 -10.96 17.48
C ILE A 12 8.69 -11.96 18.40
N ASN A 13 9.86 -12.44 18.00
CA ASN A 13 10.73 -13.19 18.90
C ASN A 13 11.52 -12.21 19.75
N LEU A 14 10.94 -11.82 20.89
CA LEU A 14 11.63 -10.97 21.87
C LEU A 14 12.46 -11.83 22.84
N PRO A 15 13.65 -11.36 23.25
CA PRO A 15 14.44 -12.02 24.27
C PRO A 15 13.72 -12.03 25.64
N PRO A 16 14.03 -12.99 26.53
CA PRO A 16 13.31 -13.18 27.80
C PRO A 16 13.31 -11.95 28.69
N ILE A 17 14.45 -11.23 28.75
CA ILE A 17 14.61 -10.01 29.55
C ILE A 17 13.58 -8.93 29.13
N ILE A 18 13.25 -8.87 27.84
CA ILE A 18 12.29 -7.91 27.30
C ILE A 18 10.85 -8.39 27.53
N LYS A 19 10.60 -9.71 27.43
CA LYS A 19 9.28 -10.30 27.74
C LYS A 19 8.90 -10.12 29.20
N ASN A 20 9.89 -10.16 30.09
CA ASN A 20 9.68 -10.04 31.53
C ASN A 20 9.55 -8.57 32.00
N ASN A 21 9.89 -7.60 31.14
CA ASN A 21 9.71 -6.18 31.42
C ASN A 21 8.42 -5.67 30.74
N PRO A 22 7.35 -5.34 31.48
CA PRO A 22 6.05 -5.02 30.90
C PRO A 22 6.06 -3.76 30.04
N VAL A 23 6.91 -2.78 30.35
CA VAL A 23 7.03 -1.53 29.59
C VAL A 23 7.69 -1.79 28.25
N LEU A 24 8.84 -2.45 28.24
CA LEU A 24 9.56 -2.78 27.01
C LEU A 24 8.76 -3.71 26.11
N PHE A 25 8.07 -4.69 26.70
CA PHE A 25 7.19 -5.59 25.97
C PHE A 25 6.05 -4.84 25.28
N THR A 26 5.36 -3.95 26.00
CA THR A 26 4.23 -3.18 25.46
C THR A 26 4.67 -2.26 24.31
N GLN A 27 5.77 -1.52 24.49
CA GLN A 27 6.31 -0.64 23.45
C GLN A 27 6.76 -1.42 22.20
N SER A 28 7.43 -2.56 22.40
CA SER A 28 7.83 -3.43 21.29
C SER A 28 6.63 -3.95 20.50
N LEU A 29 5.56 -4.32 21.21
CA LEU A 29 4.32 -4.81 20.61
C LEU A 29 3.60 -3.70 19.84
N GLU A 30 3.56 -2.48 20.39
CA GLU A 30 2.96 -1.33 19.72
C GLU A 30 3.66 -0.99 18.41
N ILE A 31 5.00 -0.89 18.41
CA ILE A 31 5.81 -0.65 17.20
C ILE A 31 5.52 -1.72 16.16
N ASN A 32 5.54 -3.01 16.53
CA ASN A 32 5.31 -4.08 15.58
C ASN A 32 3.87 -4.10 15.05
N ASN A 33 2.87 -3.83 15.89
CA ASN A 33 1.48 -3.76 15.45
C ASN A 33 1.26 -2.61 14.46
N ARG A 34 1.89 -1.45 14.69
CA ARG A 34 1.88 -0.32 13.75
C ARG A 34 2.51 -0.71 12.41
N VAL A 35 3.68 -1.35 12.43
CA VAL A 35 4.35 -1.84 11.22
C VAL A 35 3.47 -2.83 10.47
N ALA A 36 2.93 -3.85 11.15
CA ALA A 36 2.05 -4.85 10.56
C ALA A 36 0.79 -4.24 9.94
N TYR A 37 0.18 -3.28 10.62
CA TYR A 37 -0.94 -2.51 10.09
C TYR A 37 -0.58 -1.79 8.79
N HIS A 38 0.56 -1.08 8.75
CA HIS A 38 0.98 -0.36 7.56
C HIS A 38 1.42 -1.29 6.42
N ILE A 39 1.99 -2.46 6.69
CA ILE A 39 2.28 -3.49 5.66
C ILE A 39 0.97 -3.98 5.02
N MET A 40 -0.06 -4.24 5.84
CA MET A 40 -1.36 -4.68 5.33
C MET A 40 -2.05 -3.57 4.51
N LEU A 41 -2.02 -2.33 5.00
CA LEU A 41 -2.60 -1.17 4.32
C LEU A 41 -1.95 -0.93 2.95
N THR A 42 -0.62 -1.01 2.89
CA THR A 42 0.15 -0.78 1.66
C THR A 42 -0.05 -1.87 0.64
N ARG A 43 -0.15 -3.13 1.07
CA ARG A 43 -0.50 -4.25 0.21
C ARG A 43 -1.88 -4.04 -0.43
N ARG A 44 -2.88 -3.62 0.35
CA ARG A 44 -4.23 -3.33 -0.16
C ARG A 44 -4.21 -2.18 -1.18
N ARG A 45 -3.55 -1.05 -0.85
CA ARG A 45 -3.43 0.09 -1.78
C ARG A 45 -2.68 -0.28 -3.06
N SER A 46 -1.60 -1.04 -2.96
CA SER A 46 -0.82 -1.50 -4.13
C SER A 46 -1.67 -2.36 -5.06
N ALA A 47 -2.49 -3.27 -4.53
CA ALA A 47 -3.41 -4.08 -5.31
C ALA A 47 -4.47 -3.22 -6.02
N ILE A 48 -5.07 -2.25 -5.32
CA ILE A 48 -6.05 -1.32 -5.90
C ILE A 48 -5.42 -0.53 -7.05
N TYR A 49 -4.25 0.08 -6.83
CA TYR A 49 -3.58 0.86 -7.86
C TYR A 49 -3.08 0.01 -9.03
N HIS A 50 -2.72 -1.25 -8.80
CA HIS A 50 -2.38 -2.18 -9.88
C HIS A 50 -3.58 -2.44 -10.79
N TRP A 51 -4.73 -2.77 -10.22
CA TRP A 51 -5.94 -3.01 -11.00
C TRP A 51 -6.45 -1.74 -11.68
N LEU A 52 -6.44 -0.62 -10.97
CA LEU A 52 -6.83 0.67 -11.53
C LEU A 52 -5.94 1.07 -12.71
N HIS A 53 -4.62 0.90 -12.58
CA HIS A 53 -3.70 1.13 -13.69
C HIS A 53 -3.99 0.20 -14.87
N ARG A 54 -4.21 -1.10 -14.65
CA ARG A 54 -4.53 -2.05 -15.73
C ARG A 54 -5.82 -1.68 -16.46
N ILE A 55 -6.88 -1.38 -15.71
CA ILE A 55 -8.19 -1.01 -16.29
C ILE A 55 -8.05 0.26 -17.11
N LEU A 56 -7.33 1.27 -16.63
CA LEU A 56 -7.22 2.54 -17.33
C LEU A 56 -6.25 2.47 -18.51
N ALA A 57 -5.11 1.77 -18.36
CA ALA A 57 -4.11 1.64 -19.40
C ALA A 57 -4.60 0.81 -20.60
N TRP A 58 -5.44 -0.20 -20.36
CA TRP A 58 -5.97 -1.07 -21.43
C TRP A 58 -7.43 -0.77 -21.79
N GLY A 59 -8.26 -0.43 -20.81
CA GLY A 59 -9.67 -0.15 -21.03
C GLY A 59 -9.91 1.10 -21.88
N VAL A 60 -9.10 2.16 -21.71
CA VAL A 60 -9.24 3.38 -22.53
C VAL A 60 -8.92 3.09 -24.01
N PRO A 61 -7.78 2.46 -24.38
CA PRO A 61 -7.53 2.09 -25.77
C PRO A 61 -8.57 1.15 -26.38
N ILE A 62 -9.04 0.14 -25.63
CA ILE A 62 -10.06 -0.80 -26.12
C ILE A 62 -11.38 -0.07 -26.38
N LEU A 63 -11.80 0.79 -25.47
CA LEU A 63 -13.03 1.57 -25.62
C LEU A 63 -12.91 2.55 -26.81
N SER A 64 -11.73 3.16 -26.99
CA SER A 64 -11.43 4.03 -28.13
C SER A 64 -11.52 3.29 -29.46
N ALA A 65 -10.94 2.09 -29.55
CA ALA A 65 -11.01 1.27 -30.75
C ALA A 65 -12.46 0.88 -31.06
N PHE A 66 -13.24 0.51 -30.05
CA PHE A 66 -14.66 0.19 -30.20
C PHE A 66 -15.49 1.38 -30.70
N VAL A 67 -15.29 2.57 -30.10
CA VAL A 67 -15.93 3.81 -30.58
C VAL A 67 -15.52 4.12 -32.02
N THR A 68 -14.26 3.90 -32.38
CA THR A 68 -13.76 4.11 -33.75
C THR A 68 -14.43 3.16 -34.74
N VAL A 69 -14.54 1.87 -34.40
CA VAL A 69 -15.22 0.87 -35.24
C VAL A 69 -16.69 1.24 -35.44
N LEU A 70 -17.41 1.58 -34.36
CA LEU A 70 -18.81 2.02 -34.44
C LEU A 70 -18.99 3.28 -35.29
N SER A 71 -18.06 4.24 -35.18
CA SER A 71 -18.11 5.48 -35.95
C SER A 71 -17.73 5.29 -37.43
N SER A 72 -16.97 4.23 -37.75
CA SER A 72 -16.51 3.92 -39.12
C SER A 72 -17.42 2.97 -39.90
N GLY A 73 -18.42 2.37 -39.24
CA GLY A 73 -19.34 1.44 -39.88
C GLY A 73 -20.26 2.14 -40.88
N ASN A 74 -20.33 1.66 -42.13
CA ASN A 74 -21.33 2.10 -43.11
C ASN A 74 -22.73 1.72 -42.61
N LEU A 75 -23.42 2.69 -42.00
CA LEU A 75 -24.80 2.57 -41.56
C LEU A 75 -25.73 2.83 -42.74
N GLU A 76 -26.03 1.79 -43.51
CA GLU A 76 -27.00 1.90 -44.59
C GLU A 76 -28.43 2.14 -44.06
N SER A 77 -28.94 3.33 -44.33
CA SER A 77 -30.36 3.68 -44.62
C SER A 77 -31.41 3.76 -43.50
N ASP A 78 -31.08 3.50 -42.23
CA ASP A 78 -32.07 3.54 -41.13
C ASP A 78 -31.76 4.68 -40.13
N PHE A 79 -32.37 5.87 -40.35
CA PHE A 79 -32.14 7.09 -39.56
C PHE A 79 -32.33 6.92 -38.03
N THR A 80 -33.24 6.05 -37.61
CA THR A 80 -33.46 5.72 -36.19
C THR A 80 -32.27 4.99 -35.58
N LYS A 81 -31.70 4.02 -36.28
CA LYS A 81 -30.49 3.29 -35.84
C LYS A 81 -29.24 4.17 -35.85
N GLU A 82 -29.18 5.11 -36.79
CA GLU A 82 -28.10 6.10 -36.86
C GLU A 82 -28.11 7.01 -35.61
N SER A 83 -29.30 7.49 -35.19
CA SER A 83 -29.43 8.32 -33.99
C SER A 83 -29.07 7.57 -32.69
N GLU A 84 -29.39 6.28 -32.60
CA GLU A 84 -29.04 5.42 -31.46
C GLU A 84 -27.52 5.20 -31.36
N ILE A 85 -26.86 4.97 -32.49
CA ILE A 85 -25.40 4.75 -32.53
C ILE A 85 -24.65 6.04 -32.20
N ILE A 86 -25.13 7.20 -32.67
CA ILE A 86 -24.56 8.50 -32.29
C ILE A 86 -24.64 8.70 -30.77
N ASN A 87 -25.79 8.40 -30.16
CA ASN A 87 -25.95 8.50 -28.71
C ASN A 87 -24.99 7.55 -27.98
N VAL A 88 -24.85 6.31 -28.44
CA VAL A 88 -23.90 5.34 -27.87
C VAL A 88 -22.46 5.84 -27.98
N VAL A 89 -22.04 6.31 -29.16
CA VAL A 89 -20.70 6.89 -29.39
C VAL A 89 -20.45 8.09 -28.49
N PHE A 90 -21.43 8.97 -28.33
CA PHE A 90 -21.36 10.13 -27.45
C PHE A 90 -21.14 9.73 -25.99
N TYR A 91 -21.96 8.83 -25.45
CA TYR A 91 -21.82 8.37 -24.07
C TYR A 91 -20.51 7.61 -23.83
N LEU A 92 -20.08 6.77 -24.77
CA LEU A 92 -18.80 6.06 -24.66
C LEU A 92 -17.60 7.02 -24.70
N SER A 93 -17.65 8.05 -25.53
CA SER A 93 -16.62 9.10 -25.59
C SER A 93 -16.57 9.93 -24.29
N ALA A 94 -17.73 10.23 -23.70
CA ALA A 94 -17.81 10.89 -22.40
C ALA A 94 -17.20 10.01 -21.29
N VAL A 95 -17.52 8.71 -21.25
CA VAL A 95 -16.92 7.74 -20.32
C VAL A 95 -15.41 7.66 -20.50
N MET A 96 -14.90 7.59 -21.74
CA MET A 96 -13.46 7.60 -22.01
C MET A 96 -12.78 8.86 -21.46
N THR A 97 -13.41 10.03 -21.64
CA THR A 97 -12.88 11.30 -21.15
C THR A 97 -12.76 11.30 -19.63
N ILE A 98 -13.79 10.79 -18.93
CA ILE A 98 -13.79 10.63 -17.47
C ILE A 98 -12.66 9.68 -17.04
N LEU A 99 -12.55 8.51 -17.67
CA LEU A 99 -11.51 7.53 -17.35
C LEU A 99 -10.09 8.07 -17.60
N THR A 100 -9.89 8.80 -18.69
CA THR A 100 -8.61 9.45 -19.02
C THR A 100 -8.26 10.54 -18.01
N SER A 101 -9.23 11.35 -17.61
CA SER A 101 -9.08 12.37 -16.56
C SER A 101 -8.75 11.75 -15.20
N ILE A 102 -9.40 10.62 -14.85
CA ILE A 102 -9.05 9.86 -13.64
C ILE A 102 -7.62 9.31 -13.75
N TYR A 103 -7.21 8.81 -14.90
CA TYR A 103 -5.85 8.28 -15.10
C TYR A 103 -4.78 9.36 -14.91
N SER A 104 -4.99 10.55 -15.49
CA SER A 104 -4.06 11.67 -15.37
C SER A 104 -4.03 12.28 -13.96
N THR A 105 -5.19 12.34 -13.28
CA THR A 105 -5.29 12.93 -11.94
C THR A 105 -4.82 11.99 -10.85
N VAL A 106 -5.17 10.70 -10.94
CA VAL A 106 -4.82 9.71 -9.91
C VAL A 106 -3.42 9.18 -10.11
N GLN A 107 -2.92 9.11 -11.35
CA GLN A 107 -1.60 8.54 -11.69
C GLN A 107 -1.38 7.17 -11.01
N PRO A 108 -2.26 6.19 -11.28
CA PRO A 108 -2.28 4.93 -10.51
C PRO A 108 -0.97 4.15 -10.60
N TYR A 109 -0.24 4.26 -11.70
CA TYR A 109 1.08 3.64 -11.86
C TYR A 109 2.10 4.19 -10.85
N GLU A 110 2.22 5.52 -10.76
CA GLU A 110 3.14 6.18 -9.82
C GLU A 110 2.74 5.90 -8.37
N ARG A 111 1.44 5.96 -8.06
CA ARG A 111 0.93 5.60 -6.73
C ARG A 111 1.23 4.15 -6.38
N ARG A 112 1.16 3.23 -7.35
CA ARG A 112 1.56 1.83 -7.16
C ARG A 112 3.05 1.73 -6.85
N ILE A 113 3.92 2.39 -7.61
CA ILE A 113 5.38 2.38 -7.36
C ILE A 113 5.67 2.93 -5.96
N ARG A 114 5.07 4.06 -5.58
CA ARG A 114 5.22 4.66 -4.25
C ARG A 114 4.79 3.67 -3.16
N ALA A 115 3.64 3.02 -3.32
CA ALA A 115 3.14 2.02 -2.37
C ALA A 115 4.07 0.80 -2.23
N ILE A 116 4.69 0.33 -3.33
CA ILE A 116 5.66 -0.77 -3.31
C ILE A 116 6.94 -0.34 -2.60
N LYS A 117 7.50 0.83 -2.94
CA LYS A 117 8.72 1.36 -2.29
C LYS A 117 8.53 1.47 -0.78
N TYR A 118 7.36 1.96 -0.35
CA TYR A 118 7.02 2.09 1.07
C TYR A 118 6.79 0.74 1.75
N ALA A 119 6.12 -0.22 1.09
CA ALA A 119 5.99 -1.58 1.61
C ALA A 119 7.36 -2.24 1.83
N ASN A 120 8.33 -2.02 0.93
CA ASN A 120 9.70 -2.52 1.09
C ASN A 120 10.42 -1.89 2.29
N LYS A 121 10.27 -0.56 2.51
CA LYS A 121 10.82 0.11 3.71
C LYS A 121 10.26 -0.50 5.00
N LEU A 122 8.95 -0.70 5.07
CA LEU A 122 8.31 -1.31 6.24
C LEU A 122 8.71 -2.78 6.44
N TRP A 123 8.88 -3.52 5.35
CA TRP A 123 9.36 -4.90 5.43
C TRP A 123 10.79 -4.96 5.98
N HIS A 124 11.67 -4.10 5.50
CA HIS A 124 13.03 -3.96 6.01
C HIS A 124 13.03 -3.64 7.51
N PHE A 125 12.25 -2.63 7.92
CA PHE A 125 12.07 -2.29 9.32
C PHE A 125 11.56 -3.48 10.15
N HIS A 126 10.54 -4.19 9.65
CA HIS A 126 9.97 -5.36 10.33
C HIS A 126 10.99 -6.49 10.52
N THR A 127 11.92 -6.66 9.60
CA THR A 127 12.99 -7.66 9.71
C THR A 127 14.12 -7.21 10.64
N GLU A 128 14.52 -5.95 10.58
CA GLU A 128 15.64 -5.43 11.39
C GLU A 128 15.26 -5.25 12.86
N PHE A 129 14.02 -4.84 13.14
CA PHE A 129 13.58 -4.52 14.47
C PHE A 129 13.77 -5.69 15.47
N PRO A 130 13.25 -6.91 15.21
CA PRO A 130 13.46 -8.07 16.08
C PRO A 130 14.93 -8.48 16.20
N LEU A 131 15.69 -8.42 15.09
CA LEU A 131 17.11 -8.79 15.07
C LEU A 131 17.95 -7.86 15.96
N GLY A 132 17.68 -6.55 15.92
CA GLY A 132 18.35 -5.58 16.79
C GLY A 132 18.03 -5.81 18.26
N MET A 133 16.76 -6.10 18.59
CA MET A 133 16.33 -6.41 19.96
C MET A 133 17.00 -7.68 20.49
N GLU A 134 17.10 -8.73 19.67
CA GLU A 134 17.79 -9.97 20.03
C GLU A 134 19.29 -9.74 20.27
N LYS A 135 19.94 -8.93 19.42
CA LYS A 135 21.35 -8.58 19.57
C LYS A 135 21.61 -7.85 20.89
N LEU A 136 20.79 -6.86 21.23
CA LEU A 136 20.91 -6.12 22.50
C LEU A 136 20.78 -7.04 23.71
N GLY A 137 19.78 -7.94 23.70
CA GLY A 137 19.56 -8.91 24.77
C GLY A 137 20.67 -9.96 24.95
N LYS A 138 21.48 -10.24 23.92
CA LYS A 138 22.62 -11.17 24.00
C LYS A 138 23.96 -10.50 24.32
N SER A 139 24.10 -9.21 23.96
CA SER A 139 25.39 -8.51 23.98
C SER A 139 25.78 -7.89 25.32
N ILE A 140 24.82 -7.72 26.24
CA ILE A 140 25.03 -7.04 27.51
C ILE A 140 24.72 -8.03 28.64
N SER A 141 25.68 -8.25 29.54
CA SER A 141 25.56 -9.18 30.66
C SER A 141 24.78 -8.61 31.86
N ASP A 142 24.75 -7.27 32.00
CA ASP A 142 24.04 -6.57 33.07
C ASP A 142 22.62 -6.18 32.62
N GLU A 143 21.61 -6.72 33.31
CA GLU A 143 20.19 -6.48 33.04
C GLU A 143 19.83 -4.99 33.01
N THR A 144 20.42 -4.17 33.87
CA THR A 144 20.12 -2.73 33.95
C THR A 144 20.57 -2.01 32.68
N ASN A 145 21.74 -2.39 32.17
CA ASN A 145 22.30 -1.84 30.95
C ASN A 145 21.57 -2.36 29.69
N VAL A 146 21.08 -3.61 29.71
CA VAL A 146 20.18 -4.15 28.67
C VAL A 146 18.92 -3.31 28.57
N ILE A 147 18.26 -3.04 29.70
CA ILE A 147 17.01 -2.26 29.73
C ILE A 147 17.22 -0.85 29.17
N LYS A 148 18.30 -0.16 29.56
CA LYS A 148 18.63 1.17 29.02
C LYS A 148 18.87 1.14 27.52
N ALA A 149 19.64 0.16 27.03
CA ALA A 149 19.94 0.05 25.60
C ALA A 149 18.69 -0.28 24.78
N CYS A 150 17.85 -1.20 25.27
CA CYS A 150 16.57 -1.55 24.65
C CYS A 150 15.61 -0.36 24.62
N THR A 151 15.52 0.42 25.71
CA THR A 151 14.68 1.63 25.75
C THR A 151 15.13 2.64 24.70
N LYS A 152 16.44 2.91 24.62
CA LYS A 152 17.00 3.82 23.62
C LYS A 152 16.70 3.34 22.19
N TYR A 153 16.92 2.05 21.92
CA TYR A 153 16.65 1.45 20.62
C TYR A 153 15.16 1.50 20.24
N LEU A 154 14.25 1.27 21.20
CA LEU A 154 12.81 1.39 20.98
C LEU A 154 12.41 2.82 20.61
N CYS A 155 12.98 3.83 21.28
CA CYS A 155 12.75 5.24 20.92
C CYS A 155 13.25 5.54 19.51
N GLU A 156 14.50 5.17 19.19
CA GLU A 156 15.09 5.38 17.85
C GLU A 156 14.24 4.72 16.75
N LYS A 157 13.81 3.48 16.97
CA LYS A 157 12.97 2.73 16.02
C LYS A 157 11.56 3.31 15.92
N ASN A 158 11.00 3.85 16.99
CA ASN A 158 9.71 4.53 16.94
C ASN A 158 9.78 5.84 16.13
N ASP A 159 10.87 6.59 16.27
CA ASP A 159 11.10 7.81 15.50
C ASP A 159 11.29 7.49 14.01
N GLU A 160 12.12 6.49 13.69
CA GLU A 160 12.31 5.99 12.33
C GLU A 160 10.99 5.53 11.70
N LEU A 161 10.19 4.76 12.44
CA LEU A 161 8.86 4.32 11.99
C LEU A 161 7.93 5.51 11.72
N THR A 162 7.98 6.55 12.55
CA THR A 162 7.16 7.75 12.40
C THR A 162 7.56 8.54 11.16
N ILE A 163 8.86 8.67 10.88
CA ILE A 163 9.37 9.26 9.64
C ILE A 163 8.87 8.48 8.43
N ILE A 164 9.00 7.14 8.47
CA ILE A 164 8.51 6.24 7.42
C ILE A 164 7.01 6.47 7.17
N ILE A 165 6.18 6.51 8.23
CA ILE A 165 4.74 6.73 8.12
C ILE A 165 4.41 8.12 7.57
N ASN A 166 5.12 9.17 7.99
CA ASN A 166 4.90 10.53 7.52
C ASN A 166 5.25 10.67 6.03
N ASP A 167 6.35 10.07 5.57
CA ASP A 167 6.73 9.98 4.15
C ASP A 167 5.63 9.34 3.28
N PHE A 168 4.79 8.49 3.85
CA PHE A 168 3.69 7.83 3.13
C PHE A 168 2.41 8.67 3.07
N ASN A 169 2.21 9.56 4.03
CA ASN A 169 1.06 10.45 4.08
C ASN A 169 1.27 11.73 3.25
N GLY A 170 2.53 12.12 3.00
CA GLY A 170 2.92 13.18 2.04
C GLY A 170 2.88 12.74 0.58
#